data_AF-A0A1Q7D9V6-F1
#
_entry.id   AF-A0A1Q7D9V6-F1
#
_cell.length_a   1.000
_cell.length_b   1.000
_cell.length_c   1.000
_cell.angle_alpha   90.00
_cell.angle_beta   90.00
_cell.angle_gamma   90.00
#
_symmetry.space_group_name_H-M   'P 1'
#
loop_
_entity.id
_entity.type
_entity.pdbx_description
1 polymer ?
#
loop_
_entity_poly.entity_id
_entity_poly.type
_entity_poly.pdbx_seq_one_letter_code
_entity_poly.pdbx_strand_id
1 'polypeptide(L)'
;MPPQPTPRRCYEWGRALGEILGARPERVALIASGGMSHYPGTDRYASPDVDWDRRVLETLAAGRGRELAAVTGEELDKTGNIELRTWITLLGAVGDRPADVYCYEPSWHHGNAIVEWRL
;
A
#
# COMPACT_ATOMS: atom_id res chain seq x y z
N MET A 1 -3.70 -1.08 20.10
CA MET A 1 -3.00 -2.28 19.57
C MET A 1 -1.52 -2.21 19.96
N PRO A 2 -0.85 -3.34 20.24
CA PRO A 2 0.61 -3.40 20.45
C PRO A 2 1.35 -2.81 19.24
N PRO A 3 2.64 -2.44 19.35
CA PRO A 3 3.30 -1.64 18.34
C PRO A 3 3.28 -2.33 16.99
N GLN A 4 2.57 -1.73 16.04
CA GLN A 4 2.60 -2.13 14.63
C GLN A 4 3.91 -1.63 13.99
N PRO A 5 4.44 -2.30 12.96
CA PRO A 5 5.58 -1.77 12.24
C PRO A 5 5.23 -0.40 11.64
N THR A 6 6.20 0.51 11.69
CA THR A 6 6.04 1.81 11.03
C THR A 6 6.03 1.62 9.51
N PRO A 7 5.33 2.47 8.75
CA PRO A 7 5.40 2.46 7.29
C PRO A 7 6.83 2.49 6.75
N ARG A 8 7.70 3.31 7.35
CA ARG A 8 9.14 3.31 7.06
C ARG A 8 9.78 1.93 7.22
N ARG A 9 9.50 1.23 8.32
CA ARG A 9 10.06 -0.11 8.57
C ARG A 9 9.56 -1.13 7.54
N CYS A 10 8.29 -1.06 7.14
CA CYS A 10 7.74 -1.88 6.06
C CYS A 10 8.48 -1.64 4.74
N TYR A 11 8.73 -0.37 4.39
CA TYR A 11 9.48 -0.03 3.18
C TYR A 11 10.94 -0.54 3.22
N GLU A 12 11.64 -0.35 4.34
CA GLU A 12 13.00 -0.85 4.54
C GLU A 12 13.07 -2.38 4.46
N TRP A 13 12.07 -3.08 5.01
CA TRP A 13 11.93 -4.52 4.86
C TRP A 13 11.73 -4.91 3.40
N GLY A 14 10.85 -4.20 2.69
CA GLY A 14 10.64 -4.36 1.26
C GLY A 14 11.91 -4.24 0.43
N ARG A 15 12.76 -3.27 0.75
CA ARG A 15 14.06 -3.10 0.07
C ARG A 15 14.95 -4.33 0.22
N ALA A 16 15.08 -4.83 1.45
CA ALA A 16 15.86 -6.05 1.72
C ALA A 16 15.25 -7.27 0.99
N LEU A 17 13.92 -7.37 0.95
CA LEU A 17 13.23 -8.41 0.19
C LEU A 17 13.54 -8.30 -1.31
N GLY A 18 13.50 -7.10 -1.89
CA GLY A 18 13.86 -6.86 -3.29
C GLY A 18 15.29 -7.30 -3.62
N GLU A 19 16.26 -7.02 -2.75
CA GLU A 19 17.64 -7.49 -2.90
C GLU A 19 17.75 -9.02 -2.89
N ILE A 20 17.05 -9.69 -1.97
CA ILE A 20 17.02 -11.15 -1.88
C ILE A 20 16.38 -11.76 -3.14
N LEU A 21 15.23 -11.24 -3.56
CA LEU A 21 14.50 -11.74 -4.72
C LEU A 21 15.28 -11.49 -6.02
N GLY A 22 15.99 -10.37 -6.15
CA GLY A 22 16.81 -10.06 -7.31
C GLY A 22 18.04 -10.96 -7.48
N ALA A 23 18.51 -11.60 -6.40
CA ALA A 23 19.61 -12.56 -6.44
C ALA A 23 19.17 -13.99 -6.82
N ARG A 24 17.86 -14.21 -7.00
CA ARG A 24 17.29 -15.52 -7.36
C ARG A 24 17.29 -15.71 -8.88
N PRO A 25 17.61 -16.92 -9.39
CA PRO A 25 17.47 -17.23 -10.81
C PRO A 25 16.01 -17.41 -11.25
N GLU A 26 15.08 -17.60 -10.31
CA GLU A 26 13.67 -17.79 -10.60
C GLU A 26 12.96 -16.48 -11.00
N ARG A 27 11.90 -16.60 -11.80
CA ARG A 27 10.95 -15.51 -12.03
C ARG A 27 10.01 -15.42 -10.83
N VAL A 28 10.04 -14.31 -10.11
CA VAL A 28 9.24 -14.11 -8.89
C VAL A 28 8.14 -13.07 -9.14
N ALA A 29 6.92 -13.39 -8.72
CA ALA A 29 5.85 -12.41 -8.55
C ALA A 29 5.72 -12.06 -7.06
N LEU A 30 5.73 -10.77 -6.73
CA LEU A 30 5.47 -10.28 -5.39
C LEU A 30 4.07 -9.69 -5.34
N ILE A 31 3.20 -10.23 -4.48
CA ILE A 31 1.80 -9.81 -4.35
C ILE A 31 1.59 -9.29 -2.93
N ALA A 32 1.07 -8.06 -2.83
CA ALA A 32 0.54 -7.50 -1.59
C ALA A 32 -0.99 -7.52 -1.63
N SER A 33 -1.61 -7.78 -0.49
CA SER A 33 -3.06 -7.78 -0.33
C SER A 33 -3.49 -6.96 0.90
N GLY A 34 -4.79 -6.70 0.99
CA GLY A 34 -5.38 -5.80 1.97
C GLY A 34 -5.60 -4.39 1.43
N GLY A 35 -6.24 -3.55 2.23
CA GLY A 35 -6.71 -2.22 1.84
C GLY A 35 -8.02 -2.27 1.02
N MET A 36 -8.48 -1.12 0.50
CA MET A 36 -8.04 0.24 0.82
C MET A 36 -8.82 0.79 2.04
N SER A 37 -9.18 2.07 2.09
CA SER A 37 -9.81 2.68 3.27
C SER A 37 -11.03 1.90 3.76
N HIS A 38 -11.02 1.45 5.03
CA HIS A 38 -12.17 0.83 5.69
C HIS A 38 -12.06 0.90 7.21
N TYR A 39 -13.19 0.81 7.93
CA TYR A 39 -13.25 1.01 9.39
C TYR A 39 -14.14 -0.03 10.10
N PRO A 40 -13.81 -1.33 10.03
CA PRO A 40 -14.65 -2.40 10.55
C PRO A 40 -14.85 -2.28 12.06
N GLY A 41 -16.09 -2.42 12.51
CA GLY A 41 -16.43 -2.35 13.93
C GLY A 41 -16.38 -0.96 14.54
N THR A 42 -16.40 0.10 13.72
CA THR A 42 -16.46 1.49 14.17
C THR A 42 -17.70 2.21 13.62
N ASP A 43 -18.02 3.37 14.18
CA ASP A 43 -19.10 4.24 13.67
C ASP A 43 -18.83 4.78 12.25
N ARG A 44 -17.59 4.66 11.75
CA ARG A 44 -17.18 5.07 10.41
C ARG A 44 -17.29 3.95 9.37
N TYR A 45 -17.86 2.79 9.73
CA TYR A 45 -17.84 1.61 8.86
C TYR A 45 -18.44 1.87 7.47
N ALA A 46 -19.50 2.65 7.37
CA ALA A 46 -20.16 3.02 6.11
C ALA A 46 -19.54 4.28 5.43
N SER A 47 -18.33 4.69 5.82
CA SER A 47 -17.72 5.96 5.40
C SER A 47 -16.22 5.81 5.09
N PRO A 48 -15.86 5.04 4.03
CA PRO A 48 -14.47 4.94 3.57
C PRO A 48 -13.90 6.30 3.13
N ASP A 49 -12.58 6.46 3.24
CA ASP A 49 -11.86 7.69 2.84
C ASP A 49 -11.38 7.58 1.38
N VAL A 50 -12.37 7.67 0.48
CA VAL A 50 -12.21 7.50 -0.97
C VAL A 50 -11.19 8.48 -1.57
N ASP A 51 -11.13 9.70 -1.04
CA ASP A 51 -10.21 10.72 -1.57
C ASP A 51 -8.77 10.43 -1.15
N TRP A 52 -8.54 9.89 0.05
CA TRP A 52 -7.21 9.43 0.43
C TRP A 52 -6.75 8.24 -0.40
N ASP A 53 -7.65 7.28 -0.67
CA ASP A 53 -7.36 6.15 -1.56
C ASP A 53 -6.94 6.62 -2.96
N ARG A 54 -7.68 7.56 -3.56
CA ARG A 54 -7.35 8.11 -4.88
C ARG A 54 -5.99 8.79 -4.91
N ARG A 55 -5.66 9.59 -3.88
CA ARG A 55 -4.34 10.24 -3.79
C ARG A 55 -3.21 9.23 -3.69
N VAL A 56 -3.42 8.11 -2.99
CA VAL A 56 -2.45 7.01 -2.99
C VAL A 56 -2.28 6.48 -4.40
N LEU A 57 -3.36 6.11 -5.08
CA LEU A 57 -3.28 5.55 -6.44
C LEU A 57 -2.63 6.51 -7.44
N GLU A 58 -2.91 7.81 -7.36
CA GLU A 58 -2.24 8.85 -8.15
C GLU A 58 -0.73 8.92 -7.85
N THR A 59 -0.35 8.81 -6.58
CA THR A 59 1.05 8.78 -6.14
C THR A 59 1.77 7.55 -6.70
N LEU A 60 1.10 6.38 -6.69
CA LEU A 60 1.63 5.14 -7.26
C LEU A 60 1.79 5.25 -8.79
N ALA A 61 0.77 5.75 -9.48
CA ALA A 61 0.80 5.96 -10.93
C ALA A 61 1.91 6.95 -11.36
N ALA A 62 2.20 7.95 -10.52
CA ALA A 62 3.30 8.90 -10.74
C ALA A 62 4.70 8.34 -10.42
N GLY A 63 4.81 7.09 -9.96
CA GLY A 63 6.08 6.48 -9.57
C GLY A 63 6.65 7.01 -8.26
N ARG A 64 5.81 7.64 -7.43
CA ARG A 64 6.19 8.29 -6.18
C ARG A 64 5.88 7.44 -4.95
N GLY A 65 5.78 6.11 -5.11
CA GLY A 65 5.38 5.19 -4.06
C GLY A 65 6.23 5.23 -2.78
N ARG A 66 7.50 5.63 -2.87
CA ARG A 66 8.37 5.86 -1.70
C ARG A 66 7.80 6.89 -0.73
N GLU A 67 7.02 7.86 -1.18
CA GLU A 67 6.39 8.86 -0.31
C GLU A 67 5.53 8.21 0.79
N LEU A 68 4.96 7.03 0.52
CA LEU A 68 4.17 6.30 1.51
C LEU A 68 5.00 5.78 2.70
N ALA A 69 6.33 5.68 2.57
CA ALA A 69 7.19 5.34 3.70
C ALA A 69 7.24 6.45 4.77
N ALA A 70 6.87 7.68 4.42
CA ALA A 70 6.80 8.82 5.34
C ALA A 70 5.43 8.96 6.04
N VAL A 71 4.40 8.26 5.57
CA VAL A 71 3.08 8.24 6.21
C VAL A 71 3.22 7.69 7.63
N THR A 72 2.48 8.27 8.58
CA THR A 72 2.53 7.83 9.98
C THR A 72 1.54 6.70 10.24
N GLY A 73 1.79 5.91 11.29
CA GLY A 73 0.83 4.89 11.71
C GLY A 73 -0.52 5.48 12.13
N GLU A 74 -0.50 6.70 12.70
CA GLU A 74 -1.70 7.46 13.06
C GLU A 74 -2.48 7.93 11.84
N GLU A 75 -1.81 8.37 10.77
CA GLU A 75 -2.47 8.75 9.53
C GLU A 75 -3.14 7.54 8.85
N LEU A 76 -2.46 6.38 8.82
CA LEU A 76 -3.07 5.14 8.30
C LEU A 76 -4.28 4.70 9.13
N ASP A 77 -4.26 4.90 10.45
CA ASP A 77 -5.39 4.60 11.33
C ASP A 77 -6.56 5.56 11.06
N LYS A 78 -6.30 6.88 10.99
CA LYS A 78 -7.30 7.91 10.70
C LYS A 78 -7.97 7.74 9.33
N THR A 79 -7.25 7.19 8.36
CA THR A 79 -7.70 7.05 6.95
C THR A 79 -8.19 5.63 6.64
N GLY A 80 -8.22 4.72 7.62
CA GLY A 80 -8.72 3.36 7.45
C GLY A 80 -7.81 2.49 6.58
N ASN A 81 -6.54 2.86 6.45
CA ASN A 81 -5.57 2.28 5.53
C ASN A 81 -4.44 1.53 6.25
N ILE A 82 -4.72 0.95 7.42
CA ILE A 82 -3.73 0.22 8.23
C ILE A 82 -3.05 -0.90 7.43
N GLU A 83 -3.82 -1.58 6.58
CA GLU A 83 -3.35 -2.69 5.74
C GLU A 83 -2.43 -2.25 4.59
N LEU A 84 -2.37 -0.95 4.25
CA LEU A 84 -1.47 -0.43 3.22
C LEU A 84 0.01 -0.68 3.54
N ARG A 85 0.34 -1.04 4.79
CA ARG A 85 1.69 -1.51 5.18
C ARG A 85 2.20 -2.68 4.34
N THR A 86 1.32 -3.58 3.88
CA THR A 86 1.71 -4.69 2.99
C THR A 86 2.13 -4.14 1.62
N TRP A 87 1.40 -3.16 1.10
CA TRP A 87 1.72 -2.46 -0.15
C TRP A 87 3.05 -1.71 -0.02
N ILE A 88 3.26 -1.00 1.08
CA ILE A 88 4.51 -0.28 1.36
C ILE A 88 5.72 -1.21 1.41
N THR A 89 5.53 -2.46 1.87
CA THR A 89 6.55 -3.50 1.77
C THR A 89 6.84 -3.86 0.32
N LEU A 90 5.82 -4.07 -0.52
CA LEU A 90 6.02 -4.30 -1.96
C LEU A 90 6.73 -3.12 -2.64
N LEU A 91 6.36 -1.88 -2.30
CA LEU A 91 6.98 -0.66 -2.83
C LEU A 91 8.47 -0.55 -2.48
N GLY A 92 8.86 -1.05 -1.31
CA GLY A 92 10.28 -1.18 -0.96
C GLY A 92 11.06 -2.06 -1.92
N ALA A 93 10.45 -3.16 -2.40
CA ALA A 93 11.07 -4.07 -3.36
C ALA A 93 11.05 -3.52 -4.80
N VAL A 94 9.99 -2.82 -5.18
CA VAL A 94 9.78 -2.27 -6.53
C VAL A 94 10.61 -1.00 -6.79
N GLY A 95 10.76 -0.13 -5.79
CA GLY A 95 11.41 1.18 -5.93
C GLY A 95 10.53 2.25 -6.58
N ASP A 96 11.14 3.34 -7.05
CA ASP A 96 10.46 4.51 -7.62
C ASP A 96 10.10 4.26 -9.09
N ARG A 97 9.04 3.48 -9.32
CA ARG A 97 8.52 3.15 -10.66
C ARG A 97 7.03 3.44 -10.76
N PRO A 98 6.55 3.99 -11.89
CA PRO A 98 5.13 4.22 -12.11
C PRO A 98 4.37 2.89 -12.12
N ALA A 99 3.19 2.91 -11.51
CA ALA A 99 2.28 1.77 -11.46
C ALA A 99 1.20 1.87 -12.53
N ASP A 100 0.80 0.73 -13.09
CA ASP A 100 -0.43 0.60 -13.87
C ASP A 100 -1.59 0.38 -12.88
N VAL A 101 -2.47 1.37 -12.73
CA VAL A 101 -3.69 1.27 -11.91
C VAL A 101 -4.83 0.75 -12.80
N TYR A 102 -5.21 -0.51 -12.62
CA TYR A 102 -6.24 -1.14 -13.45
C TYR A 102 -7.65 -0.72 -13.07
N CYS A 103 -7.94 -0.69 -11.77
CA CYS A 103 -9.23 -0.25 -11.28
C CYS A 103 -9.13 0.31 -9.85
N TYR A 104 -10.12 1.15 -9.54
CA TYR A 104 -10.49 1.50 -8.19
C TYR A 104 -12.03 1.47 -8.09
N GLU A 105 -12.53 0.57 -7.27
CA GLU A 105 -13.95 0.31 -7.09
C GLU A 105 -14.34 0.61 -5.63
N PRO A 106 -14.81 1.84 -5.34
CA PRO A 106 -15.33 2.16 -4.02
C PRO A 106 -16.64 1.42 -3.79
N SER A 107 -16.79 0.83 -2.60
CA SER A 107 -18.03 0.27 -2.11
C SER A 107 -18.61 1.13 -0.98
N TRP A 108 -19.73 0.69 -0.41
CA TRP A 108 -20.36 1.38 0.72
C TRP A 108 -19.53 1.35 2.03
N HIS A 109 -18.51 0.50 2.16
CA HIS A 109 -17.71 0.35 3.39
C HIS A 109 -16.20 0.22 3.20
N HIS A 110 -15.73 0.04 1.97
CA HIS A 110 -14.30 -0.07 1.67
C HIS A 110 -13.98 0.28 0.21
N GLY A 111 -12.74 0.69 -0.07
CA GLY A 111 -12.20 0.80 -1.43
C GLY A 111 -11.49 -0.48 -1.89
N ASN A 112 -11.63 -0.85 -3.16
CA ASN A 112 -10.88 -1.96 -3.78
C ASN A 112 -10.01 -1.41 -4.92
N ALA A 113 -8.76 -1.85 -5.03
CA ALA A 113 -7.88 -1.47 -6.13
C ALA A 113 -7.04 -2.64 -6.62
N ILE A 114 -6.75 -2.65 -7.92
CA ILE A 114 -5.78 -3.56 -8.54
C ILE A 114 -4.71 -2.71 -9.21
N VAL A 115 -3.45 -2.95 -8.83
CA VAL A 115 -2.29 -2.18 -9.28
C VAL A 115 -1.16 -3.14 -9.65
N GLU A 116 -0.44 -2.85 -10.74
CA GLU A 116 0.71 -3.61 -11.20
C GLU A 116 1.95 -2.72 -11.39
N TRP A 117 3.12 -3.28 -11.14
CA TRP A 117 4.40 -2.73 -11.59
C TRP A 117 5.06 -3.71 -12.52
N ARG A 118 5.33 -3.28 -13.76
CA ARG A 118 6.09 -4.06 -14.73
C ARG A 118 7.59 -3.82 -14.49
N LEU A 119 8.29 -4.89 -14.07
CA LEU A 119 9.71 -4.89 -13.70
C LEU A 119 10.60 -5.44 -14.81
#